data_AF-A0A1J3J318-F1
#
_entry.id   AF-A0A1J3J318-F1
#
_cell.length_a   1.000
_cell.length_b   1.000
_cell.length_c   1.000
_cell.angle_alpha   90.00
_cell.angle_beta   90.00
_cell.angle_gamma   90.00
#
_symmetry.space_group_name_H-M   'P 1'
#
loop_
_entity.id
_entity.type
_entity.pdbx_description
1 polymer ?
#
loop_
_entity_poly.entity_id
_entity_poly.type
_entity_poly.pdbx_seq_one_letter_code
_entity_poly.pdbx_strand_id
1 'polypeptide(L)' 'PLAELWGVYYGLYIAWEKRVTRVELEVDSEMVVDFLQTGICDSHPLSFLVRLCHGFLTRDWIVRISHVYR' A
#
# COMPACT_ATOMS: atom_id res chain seq x y z
N PRO A 1 -11.96 -1.22 3.55
CA PRO A 1 -10.82 -1.12 2.62
C PRO A 1 -10.54 0.28 2.02
N LEU A 2 -11.54 1.11 1.64
CA LEU A 2 -11.25 2.42 0.98
C LEU A 2 -10.43 3.37 1.87
N ALA A 3 -10.87 3.62 3.11
CA ALA A 3 -10.18 4.50 4.04
C ALA A 3 -8.78 3.96 4.41
N GLU A 4 -8.67 2.64 4.61
CA GLU A 4 -7.39 1.97 4.87
C GLU A 4 -6.41 2.10 3.70
N LEU A 5 -6.85 1.86 2.46
CA LEU A 5 -6.03 2.04 1.26
C LEU A 5 -5.56 3.49 1.10
N TRP A 6 -6.42 4.47 1.41
CA TRP A 6 -6.00 5.87 1.45
C TRP A 6 -4.94 6.10 2.53
N GLY A 7 -5.11 5.51 3.71
CA GLY A 7 -4.11 5.52 4.78
C GLY A 7 -2.76 4.96 4.32
N VAL A 8 -2.77 3.81 3.63
CA VAL A 8 -1.58 3.22 3.02
C VAL A 8 -0.95 4.17 2.02
N TYR A 9 -1.73 4.71 1.07
CA TYR A 9 -1.23 5.63 0.05
C TYR A 9 -0.55 6.86 0.68
N TYR A 10 -1.20 7.52 1.62
CA TYR A 10 -0.63 8.70 2.29
C TYR A 10 0.58 8.33 3.15
N GLY A 11 0.56 7.17 3.82
CA GLY A 11 1.72 6.66 4.56
C GLY A 11 2.94 6.47 3.66
N LEU A 12 2.75 5.82 2.50
CA LEU A 12 3.80 5.64 1.49
C LEU A 12 4.28 6.96 0.92
N TYR A 13 3.36 7.87 0.58
CA TYR A 13 3.68 9.21 0.08
C TYR A 13 4.55 9.99 1.08
N ILE A 14 4.15 10.04 2.35
CA ILE A 14 4.89 10.76 3.40
C ILE A 14 6.27 10.13 3.61
N ALA A 15 6.37 8.81 3.65
CA ALA A 15 7.65 8.12 3.83
C ALA A 15 8.60 8.38 2.65
N TRP A 16 8.07 8.38 1.42
CA TRP A 16 8.81 8.71 0.22
C TRP A 16 9.30 10.17 0.22
N GLU A 17 8.43 11.13 0.53
CA GLU A 17 8.80 12.55 0.61
C GLU A 17 9.88 12.80 1.67
N LYS A 18 9.85 12.04 2.76
CA LYS A 18 10.87 12.05 3.82
C LYS A 18 12.16 11.31 3.46
N ARG A 19 12.27 10.76 2.24
CA ARG A 19 13.42 9.97 1.75
C ARG A 19 13.75 8.77 2.64
N VAL A 20 12.73 8.19 3.28
CA VAL A 20 12.89 6.93 4.00
C VAL A 20 13.14 5.84 2.97
N THR A 21 14.21 5.05 3.12
CA THR A 21 14.57 3.98 2.17
C THR A 21 14.09 2.61 2.61
N ARG A 22 13.60 2.47 3.84
CA ARG A 22 13.13 1.22 4.43
C ARG A 22 11.86 1.48 5.23
N VAL A 23 10.75 0.93 4.76
CA VAL A 23 9.42 1.08 5.39
C VAL A 23 8.86 -0.27 5.76
N GLU A 24 8.34 -0.35 6.97
CA GLU A 24 7.49 -1.45 7.43
C GLU A 24 6.06 -0.92 7.46
N LEU A 25 5.21 -1.52 6.64
CA LEU A 25 3.81 -1.16 6.47
C LEU A 25 2.96 -2.26 7.11
N GLU A 26 2.47 -1.97 8.31
CA GLU A 26 1.53 -2.81 9.03
C GLU A 26 0.10 -2.44 8.63
N VAL A 27 -0.66 -3.44 8.20
CA VAL A 27 -2.05 -3.28 7.77
C VAL A 27 -2.89 -4.28 8.55
N ASP A 28 -3.99 -3.82 9.15
CA ASP A 28 -4.90 -4.66 9.95
C ASP A 28 -5.97 -5.40 9.12
N SER A 29 -5.96 -5.18 7.80
CA SER A 29 -6.94 -5.66 6.85
C SER A 29 -6.29 -6.61 5.85
N GLU A 30 -6.59 -7.91 5.97
CA GLU A 30 -6.06 -8.97 5.11
C GLU A 30 -6.40 -8.69 3.64
N MET A 31 -7.61 -8.23 3.37
CA MET A 31 -8.06 -7.81 2.03
C MET A 31 -7.17 -6.72 1.41
N VAL A 32 -6.74 -5.74 2.21
CA VAL A 32 -5.87 -4.66 1.72
C VAL A 32 -4.46 -5.17 1.46
N VAL A 33 -3.95 -6.07 2.30
CA VAL A 33 -2.67 -6.75 2.06
C VAL A 33 -2.72 -7.55 0.75
N ASP A 34 -3.78 -8.32 0.52
CA ASP A 34 -4.00 -9.07 -0.71
C ASP A 34 -4.02 -8.15 -1.93
N PHE A 35 -4.73 -7.01 -1.85
CA PHE A 35 -4.78 -6.03 -2.93
C PHE A 35 -3.39 -5.46 -3.25
N LEU A 36 -2.56 -5.21 -2.24
CA LEU A 36 -1.21 -4.67 -2.44
C LEU A 36 -0.23 -5.71 -2.98
N GLN A 37 -0.37 -6.99 -2.59
CA GLN A 37 0.54 -8.05 -3.01
C GLN A 37 0.16 -8.65 -4.37
N THR A 38 -1.12 -8.94 -4.58
CA THR A 38 -1.61 -9.65 -5.78
C THR A 38 -2.21 -8.73 -6.83
N GLY A 39 -2.59 -7.51 -6.45
CA GLY A 39 -3.33 -6.58 -7.30
C GLY A 39 -4.83 -6.86 -7.29
N ILE A 40 -5.57 -6.06 -8.06
CA ILE A 40 -7.02 -6.21 -8.18
C ILE A 40 -7.47 -6.04 -9.63
N CYS A 41 -8.67 -6.55 -9.95
CA CYS A 41 -9.26 -6.39 -11.29
C CYS A 41 -9.43 -4.91 -11.66
N ASP A 42 -9.11 -4.55 -12.90
CA ASP A 42 -9.12 -3.16 -13.36
C ASP A 42 -10.50 -2.49 -13.29
N SER A 43 -11.58 -3.26 -13.44
CA SER A 43 -12.97 -2.78 -13.33
C SER A 43 -13.40 -2.51 -11.89
N HIS A 44 -12.61 -2.96 -10.89
CA HIS A 44 -12.91 -2.71 -9.49
C HIS A 44 -12.75 -1.21 -9.18
N PRO A 45 -13.69 -0.57 -8.46
CA PRO A 45 -13.65 0.88 -8.21
C PRO A 45 -12.41 1.36 -7.44
N LEU A 46 -11.74 0.45 -6.73
CA LEU A 46 -10.49 0.74 -5.99
C LEU A 46 -9.21 0.52 -6.80
N SER A 47 -9.30 0.10 -8.07
CA SER A 47 -8.15 -0.32 -8.87
C SER A 47 -7.16 0.82 -9.11
N PHE A 48 -7.68 2.04 -9.24
CA PHE A 48 -6.85 3.23 -9.36
C PHE A 48 -5.96 3.43 -8.13
N LEU A 49 -6.49 3.21 -6.92
CA LEU A 49 -5.76 3.47 -5.67
C LEU A 49 -4.70 2.40 -5.41
N VAL A 50 -5.01 1.14 -5.71
CA VAL A 50 -4.04 0.05 -5.66
C VAL A 50 -2.88 0.30 -6.63
N ARG A 51 -3.17 0.74 -7.86
CA ARG A 51 -2.13 1.11 -8.84
C ARG A 51 -1.25 2.27 -8.38
N LEU A 52 -1.83 3.27 -7.70
CA LEU A 52 -1.05 4.36 -7.10
C LEU A 52 -0.08 3.83 -6.03
N CYS A 53 -0.55 2.95 -5.14
CA CYS A 53 0.31 2.31 -4.15
C CYS A 53 1.42 1.47 -4.81
N HIS A 54 1.09 0.67 -5.83
CA HIS A 54 2.08 -0.09 -6.59
C HIS A 54 3.14 0.80 -7.21
N GLY A 55 2.78 1.97 -7.73
CA GLY A 55 3.75 2.96 -8.25
C GLY A 55 4.70 3.52 -7.20
N PHE A 56 4.39 3.40 -5.91
CA PHE A 56 5.35 3.62 -4.82
C PHE A 56 6.17 2.36 -4.55
N LEU A 57 5.54 1.18 -4.45
CA LEU A 57 6.22 -0.08 -4.15
C LEU A 57 7.30 -0.46 -5.19
N THR A 58 7.17 0.00 -6.44
CA THR A 58 8.15 -0.24 -7.52
C THR A 58 9.33 0.75 -7.53
N ARG A 59 9.41 1.69 -6.59
CA ARG A 59 10.51 2.67 -6.51
C ARG A 59 11.76 2.06 -5.87
N ASP A 60 12.85 2.81 -5.89
CA ASP A 60 14.13 2.39 -5.31
C ASP A 60 14.16 2.55 -3.78
N TRP A 61 13.40 1.70 -3.10
CA TRP A 61 13.33 1.58 -1.64
C TRP A 61 12.77 0.22 -1.24
N ILE A 62 12.91 -0.14 0.04
CA ILE A 62 12.47 -1.43 0.57
C ILE A 62 11.18 -1.20 1.36
N VAL A 63 10.09 -1.78 0.89
CA VAL A 63 8.81 -1.79 1.62
C VAL A 63 8.46 -3.22 2.00
N ARG A 64 8.26 -3.46 3.30
CA ARG A 64 7.77 -4.74 3.82
C ARG A 64 6.34 -4.55 4.27
N ILE A 65 5.44 -5.36 3.74
CA ILE A 65 4.02 -5.31 4.05
C ILE A 65 3.71 -6.51 4.95
N SER A 66 3.17 -6.25 6.14
CA SER A 66 2.76 -7.26 7.10
C SER A 66 1.29 -7.07 7.47
N HIS A 67 0.55 -8.18 7.53
CA HIS A 67 -0.78 -8.19 8.13
C HIS A 67 -0.64 -8.29 9.65
N VAL A 68 -1.35 -7.44 10.39
CA VAL A 68 -1.35 -7.45 11.86
C VAL A 68 -2.79 -7.62 12.36
N TYR A 69 -3.07 -8.74 13.02
CA TYR A 69 -4.37 -8.96 13.66
C TYR A 69 -4.53 -8.03 14.86
N ARG A 70 -5.68 -7.35 14.94
CA ARG A 70 -6.13 -6.59 16.11
C ARG A 70 -7.02 -7.42 17.01
#